data_AF-A0A0A9G7S0-F1
#
_entry.id   AF-A0A0A9G7S0-F1
#
_cell.length_a   1.000
_cell.length_b   1.000
_cell.length_c   1.000
_cell.angle_alpha   90.00
_cell.angle_beta   90.00
_cell.angle_gamma   90.00
#
_symmetry.space_group_name_H-M   'P 1'
#
loop_
_entity.id
_entity.type
_entity.pdbx_description
1 polymer ?
#
loop_
_entity_poly.entity_id
_entity_poly.type
_entity_poly.pdbx_seq_one_letter_code
_entity_poly.pdbx_strand_id
1 'polypeptide(L)'
;MDKYIVKAGDKHEKSWLRLFRHKPQKIEVKGVTEDLIREAAAKTQGFSGREIAKLMASVQAAVYGSKDCELTPGLFREVVDYKVAEHQQRRRLAAGDEQKQNA
;
A
#
# COMPACT_ATOMS: atom_id res chain seq x y z
N MET A 1 -3.34 3.35 11.26
CA MET A 1 -2.00 2.92 10.77
C MET A 1 -1.33 1.91 11.69
N ASP A 2 -1.31 2.15 13.00
CA ASP A 2 -0.66 1.30 14.01
C ASP A 2 -0.93 -0.22 13.85
N LYS A 3 -2.19 -0.62 13.71
CA LYS A 3 -2.59 -2.03 13.55
C LYS A 3 -2.06 -2.71 12.27
N TYR A 4 -1.89 -1.97 11.18
CA TYR A 4 -1.57 -2.52 9.85
C TYR A 4 -0.10 -2.31 9.45
N ILE A 5 0.60 -1.41 10.15
CA ILE A 5 2.00 -1.07 9.87
C ILE A 5 2.88 -1.47 11.05
N VAL A 6 2.50 -1.11 12.28
CA VAL A 6 3.34 -1.30 13.48
C VAL A 6 3.14 -2.68 14.10
N LYS A 7 1.90 -3.19 14.11
CA LYS A 7 1.53 -4.46 14.78
C LYS A 7 1.19 -5.61 13.84
N ALA A 8 1.51 -5.50 12.55
CA ALA A 8 1.14 -6.51 11.56
C ALA A 8 1.77 -7.91 11.83
N GLY A 9 2.82 -7.98 12.65
CA GLY A 9 3.47 -9.23 13.06
C GLY A 9 3.04 -9.80 14.42
N ASP A 10 2.16 -9.13 15.15
CA ASP A 10 1.87 -9.44 16.56
C ASP A 10 0.69 -10.43 16.73
N LYS A 11 0.76 -11.57 16.02
CA LYS A 11 -0.19 -12.67 16.20
C LYS A 11 0.41 -13.74 17.10
N HIS A 12 -0.39 -14.18 18.06
CA HIS A 12 -0.14 -15.26 19.02
C HIS A 12 0.00 -16.61 18.28
N GLU A 13 1.21 -16.90 17.76
CA GLU A 13 1.55 -18.17 17.12
C GLU A 13 2.49 -19.03 17.98
N LYS A 14 2.30 -20.34 17.85
CA LYS A 14 2.88 -21.42 18.66
C LYS A 14 4.42 -21.34 18.69
N SER A 15 4.98 -21.48 19.90
CA SER A 15 6.37 -21.21 20.29
C SER A 15 7.46 -21.85 19.41
N TRP A 16 7.21 -23.02 18.82
CA TRP A 16 8.20 -23.79 18.07
C TRP A 16 8.49 -23.27 16.64
N LEU A 17 7.58 -22.49 16.04
CA LEU A 17 7.79 -21.85 14.73
C LEU A 17 8.70 -20.60 14.81
N ARG A 18 9.14 -20.20 16.01
CA ARG A 18 9.95 -18.99 16.24
C ARG A 18 11.44 -19.17 15.87
N LEU A 19 11.93 -20.40 15.74
CA LEU A 19 13.35 -20.68 15.47
C LEU A 19 13.77 -20.45 14.01
N PHE A 20 12.81 -20.38 13.07
CA PHE A 20 13.07 -20.24 11.63
C PHE A 20 12.58 -18.91 11.03
N ARG A 21 12.12 -17.95 11.84
CA ARG A 21 11.61 -16.67 11.35
C ARG A 21 12.60 -15.56 11.64
N HIS A 22 13.31 -15.14 10.60
CA HIS A 22 13.97 -13.84 10.57
C HIS A 22 12.90 -12.77 10.85
N LYS A 23 13.04 -12.00 11.93
CA LYS A 23 12.12 -10.89 12.19
C LYS A 23 12.25 -9.92 11.00
N PRO A 24 11.15 -9.54 10.33
CA PRO A 24 11.22 -8.55 9.27
C PRO A 24 11.78 -7.25 9.85
N GLN A 25 12.64 -6.56 9.10
CA GLN A 25 13.22 -5.29 9.53
C GLN A 25 12.09 -4.31 9.87
N LYS A 26 12.22 -3.61 10.99
CA LYS A 26 11.19 -2.66 11.41
C LYS A 26 11.15 -1.51 10.41
N ILE A 27 9.96 -1.21 9.88
CA ILE A 27 9.74 -0.04 9.03
C ILE A 27 9.81 1.22 9.89
N GLU A 28 10.70 2.14 9.54
CA GLU A 28 10.72 3.48 10.12
C GLU A 28 9.86 4.43 9.29
N VAL A 29 8.91 5.11 9.94
CA VAL A 29 8.07 6.11 9.27
C VAL A 29 8.65 7.49 9.55
N LYS A 30 9.05 8.20 8.50
CA LYS A 30 9.68 9.53 8.62
C LYS A 30 8.90 10.57 7.82
N GLY A 31 8.46 11.63 8.50
CA GLY A 31 7.86 12.80 7.86
C GLY A 31 6.49 12.56 7.21
N VAL A 32 5.83 11.42 7.43
CA VAL A 32 4.46 11.19 6.98
C VAL A 32 3.49 11.97 7.87
N THR A 33 2.90 13.03 7.33
CA THR A 33 1.99 13.93 8.03
C THR A 33 0.52 13.60 7.75
N GLU A 34 -0.39 14.12 8.58
CA GLU A 34 -1.84 14.02 8.33
C GLU A 34 -2.25 14.65 6.99
N ASP A 35 -1.63 15.76 6.59
CA ASP A 35 -1.91 16.39 5.31
C ASP A 35 -1.52 15.50 4.13
N LEU A 36 -0.40 14.77 4.24
CA LEU A 36 0.00 13.79 3.23
C LEU A 36 -0.99 12.63 3.13
N ILE A 37 -1.54 12.19 4.27
CA ILE A 37 -2.57 11.15 4.30
C ILE A 37 -3.86 11.66 3.65
N ARG A 38 -4.26 12.90 3.93
CA ARG A 38 -5.43 13.54 3.30
C ARG A 38 -5.25 13.71 1.79
N GLU A 39 -4.06 14.10 1.34
CA GLU A 39 -3.70 14.18 -0.09
C GLU A 39 -3.90 12.81 -0.76
N ALA A 40 -3.36 11.75 -0.17
CA ALA A 40 -3.52 10.40 -0.69
C ALA A 40 -4.98 9.94 -0.71
N ALA A 41 -5.75 10.23 0.35
CA ALA A 41 -7.16 9.89 0.43
C ALA A 41 -7.99 10.58 -0.67
N ALA A 42 -7.67 11.83 -1.00
CA ALA A 42 -8.30 12.55 -2.11
C ALA A 42 -7.95 11.91 -3.47
N LYS A 43 -6.68 11.52 -3.68
CA LYS A 43 -6.24 10.87 -4.93
C LYS A 43 -6.84 9.48 -5.14
N THR A 44 -7.12 8.74 -4.06
CA THR A 44 -7.67 7.37 -4.11
C THR A 44 -9.20 7.32 -4.09
N GLN A 45 -9.89 8.43 -4.35
CA GLN A 45 -11.34 8.42 -4.49
C GLN A 45 -11.79 7.45 -5.58
N GLY A 46 -12.80 6.63 -5.27
CA GLY A 46 -13.26 5.55 -6.15
C GLY A 46 -12.54 4.21 -5.98
N PHE A 47 -11.52 4.11 -5.12
CA PHE A 47 -10.94 2.83 -4.76
C PHE A 47 -11.89 2.02 -3.87
N SER A 48 -12.01 0.72 -4.16
CA SER A 48 -12.61 -0.25 -3.24
C SER A 48 -11.70 -0.53 -2.04
N GLY A 49 -12.27 -1.09 -0.97
CA GLY A 49 -11.48 -1.51 0.20
C GLY A 49 -10.37 -2.51 -0.15
N ARG A 50 -10.57 -3.35 -1.17
CA ARG A 50 -9.52 -4.27 -1.68
C ARG A 50 -8.39 -3.52 -2.35
N GLU A 51 -8.67 -2.43 -3.06
CA GLU A 51 -7.65 -1.60 -3.69
C GLU A 51 -6.86 -0.81 -2.66
N ILE A 52 -7.51 -0.31 -1.61
CA ILE A 52 -6.81 0.29 -0.47
C ILE A 52 -5.88 -0.73 0.22
N ALA A 53 -6.32 -1.98 0.40
CA ALA A 53 -5.46 -3.03 0.96
C ALA A 53 -4.25 -3.32 0.05
N LYS A 54 -4.46 -3.39 -1.27
CA LYS A 54 -3.37 -3.56 -2.25
C LYS A 54 -2.40 -2.38 -2.25
N LEU A 55 -2.91 -1.15 -2.14
CA LEU A 55 -2.07 0.05 -1.98
C LEU A 55 -1.15 -0.08 -0.76
N MET A 56 -1.70 -0.44 0.41
CA MET A 56 -0.89 -0.59 1.62
C MET A 56 0.15 -1.71 1.51
N ALA A 57 -0.19 -2.82 0.85
CA ALA A 57 0.78 -3.89 0.57
C ALA A 57 1.91 -3.40 -0.35
N SER A 58 1.60 -2.58 -1.36
CA SER A 58 2.61 -1.96 -2.22
C SER A 58 3.47 -0.93 -1.48
N VAL A 59 2.93 -0.19 -0.52
CA VAL A 59 3.73 0.70 0.34
C VAL A 59 4.74 -0.13 1.15
N GLN A 60 4.30 -1.23 1.77
CA GLN A 60 5.20 -2.13 2.49
C GLN A 60 6.28 -2.71 1.58
N ALA A 61 5.91 -3.18 0.38
CA ALA A 61 6.86 -3.72 -0.58
C ALA A 61 7.91 -2.67 -1.00
N ALA A 62 7.48 -1.44 -1.26
CA ALA A 62 8.39 -0.35 -1.63
C ALA A 62 9.36 -0.01 -0.49
N VAL A 63 8.90 -0.01 0.76
CA VAL A 63 9.76 0.23 1.92
C VAL A 63 10.79 -0.88 2.08
N TYR A 64 10.39 -2.15 2.03
CA TYR A 64 11.34 -3.26 2.14
C TYR A 64 12.31 -3.36 0.95
N GLY A 65 11.93 -2.83 -0.21
CA GLY A 65 12.82 -2.68 -1.36
C GLY A 65 13.76 -1.48 -1.28
N SER A 66 13.52 -0.55 -0.34
CA SER A 66 14.38 0.61 -0.12
C SER A 66 15.63 0.25 0.68
N LYS A 67 16.70 1.02 0.49
CA LYS A 67 18.01 0.78 1.14
C LYS A 67 17.92 0.78 2.67
N ASP A 68 17.14 1.72 3.22
CA ASP A 68 17.14 2.01 4.67
C ASP A 68 15.89 1.48 5.38
N CYS A 69 14.95 0.83 4.66
CA CYS A 69 13.64 0.40 5.20
C CYS A 69 12.84 1.56 5.81
N GLU A 70 12.86 2.71 5.14
CA GLU A 70 12.21 3.94 5.59
C GLU A 70 11.04 4.34 4.69
N LEU A 71 9.88 4.59 5.31
CA LEU A 71 8.76 5.23 4.63
C LEU A 71 8.94 6.74 4.70
N THR A 72 9.49 7.31 3.63
CA THR A 72 9.58 8.76 3.42
C THR A 72 8.33 9.29 2.72
N PRO A 73 8.06 10.61 2.77
CA PRO A 73 6.92 11.20 2.07
C PRO A 73 7.00 11.01 0.55
N GLY A 74 8.21 11.05 -0.01
CA GLY A 74 8.45 10.83 -1.43
C GLY A 74 8.06 9.42 -1.85
N LEU A 75 8.56 8.40 -1.13
CA LEU A 75 8.24 7.00 -1.41
C LEU A 75 6.75 6.72 -1.26
N PHE A 76 6.10 7.32 -0.25
CA PHE A 76 4.65 7.18 -0.07
C PHE A 76 3.87 7.79 -1.26
N ARG A 77 4.22 9.01 -1.69
CA ARG A 77 3.58 9.66 -2.85
C ARG A 77 3.76 8.85 -4.12
N GLU A 78 4.97 8.36 -4.38
CA GLU A 78 5.28 7.57 -5.56
C GLU A 78 4.37 6.32 -5.66
N VAL A 79 4.25 5.58 -4.56
CA VAL A 79 3.39 4.39 -4.53
C VAL A 79 1.91 4.74 -4.70
N VAL A 80 1.44 5.84 -4.08
CA VAL A 80 0.06 6.32 -4.24
C VAL A 80 -0.21 6.69 -5.68
N ASP A 81 0.65 7.51 -6.30
CA ASP A 81 0.49 7.99 -7.66
C ASP A 81 0.52 6.82 -8.66
N TYR A 82 1.42 5.86 -8.46
CA TYR A 82 1.47 4.63 -9.25
C TYR A 82 0.16 3.82 -9.18
N LYS A 83 -0.39 3.61 -7.97
CA LYS A 83 -1.65 2.87 -7.81
C LYS A 83 -2.87 3.60 -8.33
N VAL A 84 -2.88 4.93 -8.26
CA VAL A 84 -3.94 5.76 -8.85
C VAL A 84 -3.92 5.63 -10.37
N ALA A 85 -2.75 5.68 -11.00
CA ALA A 85 -2.61 5.44 -12.44
C ALA A 85 -3.09 4.03 -12.84
N GLU A 86 -2.72 2.98 -12.09
CA GLU A 86 -3.21 1.61 -12.33
C GLU A 86 -4.75 1.50 -12.21
N HIS A 87 -5.34 2.15 -11.21
CA HIS A 87 -6.80 2.17 -11.04
C HIS A 87 -7.50 2.86 -12.21
N GLN A 88 -7.00 4.04 -12.62
CA GLN A 88 -7.55 4.78 -13.76
C GLN A 88 -7.43 3.98 -15.06
N GLN A 89 -6.29 3.33 -15.29
CA GLN A 89 -6.08 2.50 -16.48
C GLN A 89 -7.07 1.33 -16.52
N ARG A 90 -7.24 0.62 -15.40
CA ARG A 90 -8.22 -0.48 -15.31
C ARG A 90 -9.64 0.00 -15.60
N ARG A 91 -10.04 1.18 -15.10
CA ARG A 91 -11.36 1.75 -15.36
C ARG A 91 -11.57 2.11 -16.84
N ARG A 92 -10.55 2.66 -17.49
CA ARG A 92 -10.61 2.98 -18.93
C ARG A 92 -10.78 1.74 -19.79
N LEU A 93 -10.04 0.67 -19.47
CA LEU A 93 -10.15 -0.61 -20.18
C LEU A 93 -11.54 -1.22 -20.01
N ALA A 94 -12.05 -1.27 -18.77
CA ALA A 94 -13.41 -1.77 -18.51
C ALA A 94 -14.49 -0.98 -19.28
N ALA A 95 -14.38 0.35 -19.31
CA ALA A 95 -15.32 1.19 -20.07
C ALA A 95 -15.20 1.00 -21.60
N GLY A 96 -14.00 0.77 -22.12
CA GLY A 96 -13.78 0.49 -23.54
C GLY A 96 -14.30 -0.89 -23.97
N ASP A 97 -14.25 -1.87 -23.07
CA ASP A 97 -14.80 -3.21 -23.30
C ASP A 97 -16.34 -3.19 -23.30
N GLU A 98 -16.96 -2.39 -22.42
CA GLU A 98 -18.42 -2.18 -22.39
C GLU A 98 -18.95 -1.56 -23.70
N GLN A 99 -18.20 -0.66 -24.35
CA GLN A 99 -18.60 -0.06 -25.62
C GLN A 99 -18.52 -1.04 -26.81
N LYS A 100 -17.61 -2.03 -26.77
CA LYS A 100 -17.51 -3.07 -27.80
C LYS A 100 -18.54 -4.19 -27.68
N GLN A 101 -19.08 -4.43 -26.48
CA GLN A 101 -20.12 -5.45 -26.27
C GLN A 101 -21.54 -4.94 -26.57
N ASN A 102 -21.72 -3.61 -26.62
CA ASN A 102 -23.00 -2.96 -26.88
C ASN A 102 -23.11 -2.36 -28.31
N ALA A 103 -22.12 -2.61 -29.18
CA ALA A 103 -22.09 -2.19 -30.58
C ALA A 103 -22.11 -3.42 -31.49
#